data_AF-A0A933BSW1-F1
#
_entry.id   AF-A0A933BSW1-F1
#
_cell.length_a   1.000
_cell.length_b   1.000
_cell.length_c   1.000
_cell.angle_alpha   90.00
_cell.angle_beta   90.00
_cell.angle_gamma   90.00
#
_symmetry.space_group_name_H-M   'P 1'
#
loop_
_entity.id
_entity.type
_entity.pdbx_description
1 polymer ?
#
loop_
_entity_poly.entity_id
_entity_poly.type
_entity_poly.pdbx_seq_one_letter_code
_entity_poly.pdbx_strand_id
1 'polypeptide(L)'
;MEFFKQRTSIDFMGNARMALVFSGVLILIGILSVAFRGGLNYGIDFAGGTLVQLKFKEPPSLDHVREGLKNLGLGDSAIQEFGSKNEILIRVQKSEENLEDVGSRIKNGLEQALGVKDVVVDRVEIVGPKVGKDLRQKALLSIFYSLIGILVYIAWRFELRYAVGAIVATIHDVIITLGTFSLLNMEFDLVVVAGFLTLIGYSLNDTIVVYDRIRENVRRESKTALFDVINASVNQTLSRTILTSGCTLLVVIALYFFGGEIIHGFAFSLMVGIVVGTYSSIFVASVCVLFWESRSLSFKRA
;
A
#
# COMPACT_ATOMS: atom_id res chain seq x y z
N MET A 1 22.73 22.04 -6.88
CA MET A 1 23.11 21.17 -8.02
C MET A 1 21.84 20.91 -8.82
N GLU A 2 21.74 21.45 -10.03
CA GLU A 2 20.56 21.29 -10.89
C GLU A 2 20.77 20.06 -11.79
N PHE A 3 20.10 18.95 -11.48
CA PHE A 3 20.25 17.68 -12.21
C PHE A 3 19.51 17.65 -13.57
N PHE A 4 18.62 18.60 -13.85
CA PHE A 4 17.85 18.69 -15.10
C PHE A 4 17.91 20.12 -15.68
N LYS A 5 17.98 20.25 -17.02
CA LYS A 5 17.90 21.55 -17.71
C LYS A 5 16.59 22.27 -17.38
N GLN A 6 16.61 23.60 -17.27
CA GLN A 6 15.48 24.49 -16.92
C GLN A 6 14.17 24.28 -17.72
N ARG A 7 14.21 23.58 -18.86
CA ARG A 7 13.02 23.13 -19.61
C ARG A 7 13.30 21.77 -20.26
N THR A 8 12.91 20.67 -19.63
CA THR A 8 12.69 19.41 -20.35
C THR A 8 11.48 19.58 -21.26
N SER A 9 11.52 18.97 -22.45
CA SER A 9 10.43 19.02 -23.44
C SER A 9 9.93 17.61 -23.75
N ILE A 10 9.59 16.86 -22.69
CA ILE A 10 9.06 15.50 -22.82
C ILE A 10 7.56 15.60 -23.11
N ASP A 11 7.06 14.82 -24.06
CA ASP A 11 5.63 14.73 -24.36
C ASP A 11 4.95 13.68 -23.46
N PHE A 12 4.58 14.11 -22.24
CA PHE A 12 3.84 13.28 -21.31
C PHE A 12 2.39 13.10 -21.75
N MET A 13 1.76 14.17 -22.21
CA MET A 13 0.34 14.15 -22.57
C MET A 13 0.08 13.35 -23.85
N GLY A 14 1.02 13.28 -24.80
CA GLY A 14 0.93 12.41 -25.97
C GLY A 14 0.96 10.92 -25.60
N ASN A 15 1.70 10.57 -24.56
CA ASN A 15 1.83 9.19 -24.07
C ASN A 15 0.76 8.81 -23.02
N ALA A 16 -0.09 9.76 -22.62
CA ALA A 16 -1.11 9.57 -21.59
C ALA A 16 -2.03 8.37 -21.85
N ARG A 17 -2.40 8.12 -23.12
CA ARG A 17 -3.27 6.99 -23.45
C ARG A 17 -2.62 5.64 -23.16
N MET A 18 -1.33 5.50 -23.48
CA MET A 18 -0.59 4.26 -23.20
C MET A 18 -0.40 4.07 -21.70
N ALA A 19 -0.10 5.14 -20.97
CA ALA A 19 -0.06 5.15 -19.52
C ALA A 19 -1.41 4.69 -18.92
N LEU A 20 -2.53 5.28 -19.33
CA LEU A 20 -3.85 4.86 -18.82
C LEU A 20 -4.18 3.39 -19.12
N VAL A 21 -3.80 2.86 -20.30
CA VAL A 21 -3.96 1.44 -20.62
C VAL A 21 -3.09 0.57 -19.71
N PHE A 22 -1.84 0.95 -19.51
CA PHE A 22 -0.93 0.25 -18.59
C PHE A 22 -1.48 0.20 -17.16
N SER A 23 -1.95 1.34 -16.65
CA SER A 23 -2.65 1.43 -15.36
C SER A 23 -3.88 0.52 -15.30
N GLY A 24 -4.70 0.52 -16.34
CA GLY A 24 -5.89 -0.33 -16.42
C GLY A 24 -5.54 -1.82 -16.37
N VAL A 25 -4.46 -2.23 -17.03
CA VAL A 25 -3.95 -3.61 -16.99
C VAL A 25 -3.47 -3.97 -15.59
N LEU A 26 -2.69 -3.10 -14.93
CA LEU A 26 -2.23 -3.34 -13.56
C LEU A 26 -3.39 -3.48 -12.57
N ILE A 27 -4.39 -2.60 -12.67
CA ILE A 27 -5.61 -2.68 -11.84
C ILE A 27 -6.34 -4.00 -12.10
N LEU A 28 -6.50 -4.39 -13.37
CA LEU A 28 -7.17 -5.63 -13.72
C LEU A 28 -6.44 -6.86 -13.14
N ILE A 29 -5.11 -6.91 -13.27
CA ILE A 29 -4.28 -7.98 -12.70
C ILE A 29 -4.45 -8.02 -11.17
N GLY A 30 -4.43 -6.87 -10.51
CA GLY A 30 -4.64 -6.76 -9.06
C GLY A 30 -6.02 -7.28 -8.63
N ILE A 31 -7.08 -6.85 -9.30
CA ILE A 31 -8.46 -7.30 -9.01
C ILE A 31 -8.60 -8.81 -9.24
N LEU A 32 -8.08 -9.32 -10.35
CA LEU A 32 -8.10 -10.76 -10.65
C LEU A 32 -7.33 -11.55 -9.60
N SER A 33 -6.16 -11.08 -9.16
CA SER A 33 -5.41 -11.72 -8.08
C SER A 33 -6.22 -11.81 -6.79
N VAL A 34 -6.88 -10.71 -6.39
CA VAL A 34 -7.74 -10.69 -5.19
C VAL A 34 -8.89 -11.68 -5.35
N ALA A 35 -9.53 -11.71 -6.51
CA ALA A 35 -10.64 -12.62 -6.77
C ALA A 35 -10.21 -14.10 -6.76
N PHE A 36 -9.11 -14.45 -7.44
CA PHE A 36 -8.60 -15.83 -7.49
C PHE A 36 -8.09 -16.34 -6.15
N ARG A 37 -7.57 -15.46 -5.29
CA ARG A 37 -7.13 -15.81 -3.92
C ARG A 37 -8.27 -15.84 -2.90
N GLY A 38 -9.49 -15.49 -3.29
CA GLY A 38 -10.65 -15.42 -2.38
C GLY A 38 -10.59 -14.25 -1.39
N GLY A 39 -9.78 -13.21 -1.68
CA GLY A 39 -9.62 -12.03 -0.83
C GLY A 39 -8.15 -11.65 -0.59
N LEU A 40 -7.95 -10.76 0.38
CA LEU A 40 -6.63 -10.39 0.88
C LEU A 40 -6.20 -11.37 1.98
N ASN A 41 -4.89 -11.60 2.09
CA ASN A 41 -4.32 -12.36 3.19
C ASN A 41 -4.35 -11.50 4.47
N TYR A 42 -5.47 -11.53 5.19
CA TYR A 42 -5.66 -10.73 6.39
C TYR A 42 -4.75 -11.20 7.54
N GLY A 43 -4.10 -10.26 8.20
CA GLY A 43 -3.31 -10.51 9.40
C GLY A 43 -4.17 -10.78 10.64
N ILE A 44 -3.51 -11.10 11.76
CA ILE A 44 -4.21 -11.44 13.01
C ILE A 44 -5.15 -10.32 13.48
N ASP A 45 -4.79 -9.06 13.24
CA ASP A 45 -5.61 -7.89 13.59
C ASP A 45 -7.00 -7.90 12.95
N PHE A 46 -7.16 -8.56 11.79
CA PHE A 46 -8.42 -8.57 11.05
C PHE A 46 -9.05 -9.96 10.99
N ALA A 47 -8.23 -11.01 10.92
CA ALA A 47 -8.70 -12.39 10.92
C ALA A 47 -9.12 -12.86 12.33
N GLY A 48 -8.49 -12.31 13.37
CA GLY A 48 -8.54 -12.85 14.73
C GLY A 48 -7.73 -14.15 14.86
N GLY A 49 -7.56 -14.60 16.10
CA GLY A 49 -6.83 -15.81 16.47
C GLY A 49 -5.71 -15.55 17.46
N THR A 50 -4.74 -16.46 17.49
CA THR A 50 -3.55 -16.43 18.33
C THR A 50 -2.31 -16.55 17.45
N LEU A 51 -1.35 -15.67 17.65
CA LEU A 51 -0.08 -15.62 16.94
C LEU A 51 1.04 -15.86 17.95
N VAL A 52 1.85 -16.88 17.70
CA VAL A 52 2.98 -17.25 18.55
C VAL A 52 4.25 -17.15 17.72
N GLN A 53 5.15 -16.27 18.13
CA GLN A 53 6.48 -16.14 17.56
C GLN A 53 7.44 -16.98 18.39
N LEU A 54 8.09 -17.93 17.72
CA LEU A 54 9.07 -18.82 18.30
C LEU A 54 10.44 -18.56 17.69
N LYS A 55 11.46 -18.55 18.53
CA LYS A 55 12.86 -18.47 18.15
C LYS A 55 13.55 -19.79 18.44
N PHE A 56 14.12 -20.36 17.40
CA PHE A 56 14.90 -21.59 17.44
C PHE A 56 16.38 -21.27 17.40
N LYS A 57 17.19 -22.13 18.02
CA LYS A 57 18.66 -22.02 17.95
C LYS A 57 19.20 -22.35 16.57
N GLU A 58 18.61 -23.35 15.92
CA GLU A 58 18.91 -23.77 14.55
C GLU A 58 17.61 -23.74 13.73
N PRO A 59 17.68 -23.43 12.42
CA PRO A 59 16.49 -23.30 11.58
C PRO A 59 15.77 -24.65 11.49
N PRO A 60 14.55 -24.78 12.04
CA PRO A 60 13.84 -26.05 12.00
C PRO A 60 13.21 -26.24 10.62
N SER A 61 12.97 -27.49 10.23
CA SER A 61 12.19 -27.77 9.02
C SER A 61 10.71 -27.48 9.26
N LEU A 62 10.12 -26.63 8.41
CA LEU A 62 8.71 -26.23 8.49
C LEU A 62 7.74 -27.42 8.44
N ASP A 63 8.11 -28.50 7.73
CA ASP A 63 7.27 -29.69 7.63
C ASP A 63 7.23 -30.46 8.96
N HIS A 64 8.36 -30.57 9.65
CA HIS A 64 8.42 -31.18 10.97
C HIS A 64 7.70 -30.32 12.02
N VAL A 65 7.80 -28.99 11.93
CA VAL A 65 7.02 -28.08 12.79
C VAL A 65 5.53 -28.30 12.57
N ARG A 66 5.08 -28.41 11.30
CA ARG A 66 3.69 -28.67 10.94
C ARG A 66 3.19 -30.00 11.48
N GLU A 67 4.00 -31.05 11.40
CA GLU A 67 3.66 -32.37 11.95
C GLU A 67 3.55 -32.35 13.48
N GLY A 68 4.46 -31.65 14.16
CA GLY A 68 4.38 -31.41 15.61
C GLY A 68 3.09 -30.68 16.03
N LEU A 69 2.70 -29.64 15.28
CA LEU A 69 1.44 -28.91 15.54
C LEU A 69 0.20 -29.77 15.28
N LYS A 70 0.24 -30.66 14.30
CA LYS A 70 -0.86 -31.61 14.02
C LYS A 70 -1.09 -32.55 15.20
N ASN A 71 -0.01 -33.05 15.83
CA ASN A 71 -0.10 -33.90 17.03
C ASN A 71 -0.69 -33.17 18.25
N LEU A 72 -0.57 -31.83 18.30
CA LEU A 72 -1.17 -30.99 19.34
C LEU A 72 -2.65 -30.64 19.08
N GLY A 73 -3.22 -31.11 17.97
CA GLY A 73 -4.58 -30.78 17.55
C GLY A 73 -4.71 -29.37 16.94
N LEU A 74 -3.60 -28.78 16.49
CA LEU A 74 -3.51 -27.43 15.92
C LEU A 74 -3.21 -27.44 14.40
N GLY A 75 -3.65 -28.49 13.69
CA GLY A 75 -3.23 -28.82 12.32
C GLY A 75 -3.57 -27.82 11.22
N ASP A 76 -4.53 -26.91 11.43
CA ASP A 76 -4.88 -25.83 10.48
C ASP A 76 -4.13 -24.51 10.77
N SER A 77 -2.99 -24.60 11.46
CA SER A 77 -2.15 -23.44 11.77
C SER A 77 -1.37 -22.99 10.53
N ALA A 78 -1.36 -21.68 10.28
CA ALA A 78 -0.49 -21.08 9.28
C ALA A 78 0.90 -20.90 9.89
N ILE A 79 1.93 -21.43 9.22
CA ILE A 79 3.32 -21.40 9.67
C ILE A 79 4.11 -20.61 8.64
N GLN A 80 4.82 -19.59 9.10
CA GLN A 80 5.62 -18.72 8.25
C GLN A 80 6.93 -18.34 8.95
N GLU A 81 8.01 -18.22 8.18
CA GLU A 81 9.27 -17.65 8.68
C GLU A 81 9.06 -16.16 9.01
N PHE A 82 9.77 -15.65 10.01
CA PHE A 82 9.64 -14.27 10.47
C PHE A 82 11.01 -13.61 10.59
N GLY A 83 11.38 -12.76 9.61
CA GLY A 83 12.68 -12.07 9.56
C GLY A 83 13.91 -12.95 9.31
N SER A 84 14.02 -14.13 9.94
CA SER A 84 15.11 -15.08 9.75
C SER A 84 14.63 -16.54 9.75
N LYS A 85 15.43 -17.45 9.19
CA LYS A 85 15.10 -18.89 9.12
C LYS A 85 14.95 -19.58 10.49
N ASN A 86 15.41 -18.92 11.54
CA ASN A 86 15.37 -19.42 12.92
C ASN A 86 14.17 -18.89 13.70
N GLU A 87 13.42 -17.96 13.13
CA GLU A 87 12.26 -17.35 13.75
C GLU A 87 11.01 -17.74 12.96
N ILE A 88 10.04 -18.34 13.64
CA ILE A 88 8.83 -18.86 13.02
C ILE A 88 7.63 -18.27 13.74
N LEU A 89 6.67 -17.85 12.93
CA LEU A 89 5.42 -17.32 13.38
C LEU A 89 4.32 -18.34 13.06
N ILE A 90 3.64 -18.78 14.12
CA ILE A 90 2.58 -19.77 14.08
C ILE A 90 1.27 -19.06 14.38
N ARG A 91 0.36 -19.07 13.41
CA ARG A 91 -0.99 -18.52 13.57
C ARG A 91 -1.99 -19.65 13.78
N VAL A 92 -2.74 -19.57 14.87
CA VAL A 92 -3.77 -20.51 15.26
C VAL A 92 -5.12 -19.78 15.24
N GLN A 93 -6.11 -20.33 14.55
CA GLN A 93 -7.45 -19.71 14.47
C GLN A 93 -8.28 -19.85 15.75
N LYS A 94 -7.88 -20.73 16.66
CA LYS A 94 -8.60 -21.04 17.90
C LYS A 94 -8.13 -20.10 19.02
N SER A 95 -8.95 -19.11 19.37
CA SER A 95 -8.79 -18.36 20.61
C SER A 95 -9.12 -19.28 21.79
N GLU A 96 -8.11 -19.85 22.43
CA GLU A 96 -8.26 -20.36 23.80
C GLU A 96 -8.25 -19.16 24.77
N GLU A 97 -9.04 -19.21 25.84
CA GLU A 97 -9.27 -18.06 26.74
C GLU A 97 -8.04 -17.65 27.56
N ASN A 98 -6.98 -18.48 27.63
CA ASN A 98 -5.77 -18.22 28.42
C ASN A 98 -4.51 -18.03 27.55
N LEU A 99 -3.96 -16.81 27.58
CA LEU A 99 -2.76 -16.36 26.87
C LEU A 99 -1.48 -17.13 27.22
N GLU A 100 -1.25 -17.41 28.50
CA GLU A 100 0.00 -18.01 29.00
C GLU A 100 0.12 -19.52 28.72
N ASP A 101 -1.02 -20.17 28.43
CA ASP A 101 -1.08 -21.63 28.25
C ASP A 101 -0.82 -22.03 26.80
N VAL A 102 -1.20 -21.20 25.82
CA VAL A 102 -1.05 -21.54 24.39
C VAL A 102 0.42 -21.49 23.95
N GLY A 103 1.15 -20.44 24.32
CA GLY A 103 2.56 -20.29 23.95
C GLY A 103 3.43 -21.39 24.57
N SER A 104 3.20 -21.70 25.85
CA SER A 104 3.92 -22.75 26.56
C SER A 104 3.55 -24.15 26.08
N ARG A 105 2.28 -24.43 25.78
CA ARG A 105 1.82 -25.69 25.19
C ARG A 105 2.40 -25.92 23.79
N ILE A 106 2.42 -24.89 22.94
CA ILE A 106 3.03 -24.98 21.61
C ILE A 106 4.53 -25.20 21.73
N LYS A 107 5.21 -24.44 22.60
CA LYS A 107 6.64 -24.64 22.87
C LYS A 107 6.94 -26.07 23.30
N ASN A 108 6.32 -26.54 24.39
CA ASN A 108 6.58 -27.85 24.97
C ASN A 108 6.26 -28.98 23.98
N GLY A 109 5.15 -28.84 23.24
CA GLY A 109 4.76 -29.80 22.23
C GLY A 109 5.74 -29.87 21.06
N LEU A 110 6.27 -28.73 20.62
CA LEU A 110 7.29 -28.69 19.57
C LEU A 110 8.65 -29.19 20.07
N GLU A 111 9.06 -28.85 21.29
CA GLU A 111 10.27 -29.39 21.90
C GLU A 111 10.22 -30.93 21.99
N GLN A 112 9.06 -31.49 22.37
CA GLN A 112 8.85 -32.93 22.42
C GLN A 112 8.81 -33.57 21.02
N ALA A 113 8.11 -32.96 20.06
CA ALA A 113 7.96 -33.51 18.71
C ALA A 113 9.26 -33.44 17.88
N LEU A 114 10.04 -32.37 18.08
CA LEU A 114 11.27 -32.10 17.32
C LEU A 114 12.53 -32.57 18.05
N GLY A 115 12.43 -32.94 19.33
CA GLY A 115 13.58 -33.37 20.14
C GLY A 115 14.58 -32.24 20.47
N VAL A 116 14.16 -30.98 20.37
CA VAL A 116 14.97 -29.79 20.71
C VAL A 116 14.56 -29.24 22.08
N LYS A 117 15.48 -28.63 22.82
CA LYS A 117 15.25 -28.10 24.18
C LYS A 117 15.45 -26.58 24.33
N ASP A 118 15.73 -25.89 23.22
CA ASP A 118 16.11 -24.48 23.20
C ASP A 118 15.12 -23.64 22.36
N VAL A 119 13.81 -23.92 22.45
CA VAL A 119 12.79 -23.10 21.77
C VAL A 119 12.35 -21.97 22.71
N VAL A 120 12.47 -20.73 22.26
CA VAL A 120 12.08 -19.55 23.03
C VAL A 120 10.80 -18.97 22.44
N VAL A 121 9.80 -18.72 23.28
CA VAL A 121 8.61 -17.95 22.90
C VAL A 121 8.98 -16.47 22.99
N ASP A 122 9.10 -15.81 21.85
CA ASP A 122 9.49 -14.39 21.77
C ASP A 122 8.27 -13.48 21.97
N ARG A 123 7.14 -13.84 21.35
CA ARG A 123 5.90 -13.07 21.41
C ARG A 123 4.66 -13.95 21.32
N VAL A 124 3.63 -13.63 22.08
CA VAL A 124 2.28 -14.19 21.93
C VAL A 124 1.29 -13.04 21.80
N GLU A 125 0.50 -13.03 20.74
CA GLU A 125 -0.56 -12.07 20.50
C GLU A 125 -1.89 -12.79 20.30
N ILE A 126 -2.96 -12.26 20.89
CA ILE A 126 -4.30 -12.79 20.72
C ILE A 126 -5.25 -11.66 20.35
N VAL A 127 -6.00 -11.87 19.28
CA VAL A 127 -7.06 -10.97 18.84
C VAL A 127 -8.35 -11.76 18.73
N GLY A 128 -9.35 -11.40 19.54
CA GLY A 128 -10.65 -12.06 19.47
C GLY A 128 -11.35 -11.81 18.12
N PRO A 129 -12.10 -12.78 17.56
CA PRO A 129 -12.76 -12.62 16.25
C PRO A 129 -13.71 -11.42 16.15
N LYS A 130 -14.33 -11.03 17.27
CA LYS A 130 -15.19 -9.83 17.33
C LYS A 130 -14.36 -8.54 17.23
N VAL A 131 -13.23 -8.49 17.94
CA VAL A 131 -12.31 -7.34 17.90
C VAL A 131 -11.70 -7.23 16.51
N GLY A 132 -11.28 -8.34 15.90
CA GLY A 132 -10.68 -8.30 14.57
C GLY A 132 -11.62 -7.79 13.48
N LYS A 133 -12.91 -8.20 13.53
CA LYS A 133 -13.94 -7.65 12.63
C LYS A 133 -14.14 -6.15 12.82
N ASP A 134 -14.16 -5.66 14.07
CA ASP A 134 -14.30 -4.24 14.39
C ASP A 134 -13.08 -3.43 13.91
N LEU A 135 -11.86 -3.93 14.16
CA LEU A 135 -10.62 -3.33 13.68
C LEU A 135 -10.59 -3.24 12.14
N ARG A 136 -11.00 -4.31 11.45
CA ARG A 136 -11.09 -4.32 9.98
C ARG A 136 -12.06 -3.27 9.47
N GLN A 137 -13.24 -3.18 10.07
CA GLN A 137 -14.24 -2.18 9.68
C GLN A 137 -13.71 -0.75 9.92
N LYS A 138 -13.08 -0.50 11.07
CA LYS A 138 -12.47 0.80 11.40
C LYS A 138 -11.33 1.16 10.45
N ALA A 139 -10.50 0.20 10.05
CA ALA A 139 -9.43 0.40 9.07
C ALA A 139 -9.98 0.77 7.68
N LEU A 140 -11.03 0.09 7.21
CA LEU A 140 -11.66 0.44 5.94
C LEU A 140 -12.36 1.80 5.99
N LEU A 141 -13.04 2.10 7.11
CA LEU A 141 -13.66 3.40 7.34
C LEU A 141 -12.63 4.53 7.45
N SER A 142 -11.47 4.31 8.07
CA SER A 142 -10.43 5.33 8.17
C SER A 142 -9.86 5.71 6.80
N ILE A 143 -9.60 4.72 5.93
CA ILE A 143 -9.21 4.97 4.54
C ILE A 143 -10.32 5.74 3.81
N PHE A 144 -11.58 5.32 3.93
CA PHE A 144 -12.71 6.01 3.31
C PHE A 144 -12.86 7.47 3.78
N TYR A 145 -12.82 7.71 5.09
CA TYR A 145 -12.89 9.06 5.65
C TYR A 145 -11.67 9.91 5.28
N SER A 146 -10.48 9.31 5.13
CA SER A 146 -9.30 10.03 4.65
C SER A 146 -9.49 10.55 3.22
N LEU A 147 -10.09 9.75 2.33
CA LEU A 147 -10.41 10.16 0.95
C LEU A 147 -11.44 11.30 0.94
N ILE A 148 -12.46 11.25 1.81
CA ILE A 148 -13.43 12.35 1.97
C ILE A 148 -12.74 13.61 2.51
N GLY A 149 -11.90 13.49 3.54
CA GLY A 149 -11.17 14.62 4.11
C GLY A 149 -10.30 15.31 3.06
N ILE A 150 -9.64 14.53 2.21
CA ILE A 150 -8.85 15.02 1.07
C ILE A 150 -9.72 15.69 0.02
N LEU A 151 -10.88 15.11 -0.32
CA LEU A 151 -11.85 15.73 -1.23
C LEU A 151 -12.22 17.13 -0.73
N VAL A 152 -12.63 17.23 0.53
CA VAL A 152 -13.05 18.49 1.15
C VAL A 152 -11.90 19.50 1.15
N TYR A 153 -10.69 19.05 1.54
CA TYR A 153 -9.51 19.90 1.54
C TYR A 153 -9.18 20.44 0.14
N ILE A 154 -9.15 19.59 -0.89
CA ILE A 154 -8.84 20.01 -2.25
C ILE A 154 -9.98 20.84 -2.84
N ALA A 155 -11.24 20.49 -2.60
CA ALA A 155 -12.38 21.27 -3.09
C ALA A 155 -12.45 22.68 -2.47
N TRP A 156 -11.92 22.85 -1.26
CA TRP A 156 -11.79 24.17 -0.65
C TRP A 156 -10.56 24.94 -1.17
N ARG A 157 -9.41 24.26 -1.32
CA ARG A 157 -8.13 24.88 -1.75
C ARG A 157 -8.02 25.08 -3.27
N PHE A 158 -8.75 24.31 -4.05
CA PHE A 158 -8.76 24.24 -5.51
C PHE A 158 -10.20 24.17 -6.05
N GLU A 159 -10.38 24.25 -7.36
CA GLU A 159 -11.69 24.06 -7.98
C GLU A 159 -12.07 22.57 -8.01
N LEU A 160 -13.38 22.28 -8.01
CA LEU A 160 -13.91 20.90 -7.93
C LEU A 160 -13.32 19.95 -8.98
N ARG A 161 -13.00 20.45 -10.18
CA ARG A 161 -12.36 19.66 -11.25
C ARG A 161 -11.02 19.04 -10.83
N TYR A 162 -10.22 19.77 -10.06
CA TYR A 162 -8.94 19.29 -9.53
C TYR A 162 -9.18 18.31 -8.37
N ALA A 163 -10.17 18.56 -7.51
CA ALA A 163 -10.54 17.66 -6.43
C ALA A 163 -10.90 16.26 -6.93
N VAL A 164 -11.78 16.18 -7.95
CA VAL A 164 -12.17 14.89 -8.54
C VAL A 164 -10.97 14.18 -9.16
N GLY A 165 -10.12 14.89 -9.92
CA GLY A 165 -8.93 14.29 -10.52
C GLY A 165 -7.93 13.76 -9.49
N ALA A 166 -7.71 14.49 -8.40
CA ALA A 166 -6.83 14.04 -7.30
C ALA A 166 -7.36 12.76 -6.66
N ILE A 167 -8.67 12.68 -6.39
CA ILE A 167 -9.28 11.49 -5.77
C ILE A 167 -9.16 10.28 -6.69
N VAL A 168 -9.41 10.45 -7.99
CA VAL A 168 -9.27 9.34 -8.95
C VAL A 168 -7.83 8.83 -8.99
N ALA A 169 -6.83 9.73 -8.98
CA ALA A 169 -5.42 9.35 -8.91
C ALA A 169 -5.09 8.62 -7.60
N THR A 170 -5.55 9.12 -6.46
CA THR A 170 -5.32 8.47 -5.16
C THR A 170 -6.01 7.10 -5.06
N ILE A 171 -7.25 6.96 -5.54
CA ILE A 171 -7.94 5.66 -5.59
C ILE A 171 -7.17 4.69 -6.48
N HIS A 172 -6.70 5.14 -7.64
CA HIS A 172 -5.84 4.35 -8.52
C HIS A 172 -4.60 3.83 -7.76
N ASP A 173 -3.90 4.69 -7.02
CA ASP A 173 -2.69 4.33 -6.29
C ASP A 173 -2.96 3.31 -5.19
N VAL A 174 -4.04 3.50 -4.44
CA VAL A 174 -4.50 2.57 -3.40
C VAL A 174 -4.85 1.22 -4.01
N ILE A 175 -5.59 1.18 -5.13
CA ILE A 175 -5.99 -0.08 -5.77
C ILE A 175 -4.78 -0.85 -6.30
N ILE A 176 -3.85 -0.18 -6.99
CA ILE A 176 -2.65 -0.84 -7.50
C ILE A 176 -1.80 -1.38 -6.35
N THR A 177 -1.58 -0.57 -5.31
CA THR A 177 -0.82 -0.98 -4.13
C THR A 177 -1.49 -2.18 -3.46
N LEU A 178 -2.80 -2.16 -3.26
CA LEU A 178 -3.56 -3.29 -2.71
C LEU A 178 -3.44 -4.55 -3.59
N GLY A 179 -3.46 -4.37 -4.92
CA GLY A 179 -3.24 -5.44 -5.88
C GLY A 179 -1.88 -6.12 -5.70
N THR A 180 -0.82 -5.36 -5.44
CA THR A 180 0.52 -5.93 -5.18
C THR A 180 0.57 -6.79 -3.91
N PHE A 181 -0.14 -6.41 -2.85
CA PHE A 181 -0.25 -7.22 -1.64
C PHE A 181 -0.91 -8.57 -1.93
N SER A 182 -1.99 -8.56 -2.72
CA SER A 182 -2.64 -9.79 -3.14
C SER A 182 -1.71 -10.65 -4.00
N LEU A 183 -1.05 -10.06 -5.01
CA LEU A 183 -0.17 -10.80 -5.92
C LEU A 183 0.95 -11.53 -5.19
N LEU A 184 1.58 -10.87 -4.22
CA LEU A 184 2.69 -11.40 -3.44
C LEU A 184 2.26 -12.18 -2.20
N ASN A 185 0.95 -12.34 -1.96
CA ASN A 185 0.39 -12.99 -0.77
C ASN A 185 0.82 -12.35 0.56
N MET A 186 1.10 -11.06 0.57
CA MET A 186 1.57 -10.36 1.76
C MET A 186 0.43 -10.18 2.76
N GLU A 187 0.78 -10.25 4.04
CA GLU A 187 -0.14 -10.03 5.15
C GLU A 187 -0.66 -8.59 5.13
N PHE A 188 -1.98 -8.43 5.30
CA PHE A 188 -2.65 -7.14 5.39
C PHE A 188 -3.14 -6.95 6.83
N ASP A 189 -2.49 -6.08 7.59
CA ASP A 189 -2.72 -5.81 9.02
C ASP A 189 -2.89 -4.29 9.29
N LEU A 190 -2.95 -3.87 10.56
CA LEU A 190 -3.09 -2.46 10.89
C LEU A 190 -1.86 -1.61 10.51
N VAL A 191 -0.66 -2.21 10.54
CA VAL A 191 0.59 -1.54 10.19
C VAL A 191 0.61 -1.22 8.69
N VAL A 192 0.15 -2.15 7.85
CA VAL A 192 -0.07 -1.93 6.43
C VAL A 192 -1.09 -0.82 6.19
N VAL A 193 -2.21 -0.79 6.92
CA VAL A 193 -3.22 0.28 6.81
C VAL A 193 -2.63 1.65 7.12
N ALA A 194 -1.76 1.77 8.14
CA ALA A 194 -1.04 3.02 8.40
C ALA A 194 -0.15 3.44 7.23
N GLY A 195 0.46 2.47 6.53
CA GLY A 195 1.20 2.67 5.29
C GLY A 195 0.32 3.22 4.17
N PHE A 196 -0.88 2.67 3.98
CA PHE A 196 -1.87 3.20 3.02
C PHE A 196 -2.31 4.63 3.35
N LEU A 197 -2.59 4.94 4.62
CA LEU A 197 -2.94 6.30 5.02
C LEU A 197 -1.80 7.30 4.75
N THR A 198 -0.57 6.86 4.96
CA THR A 198 0.64 7.67 4.68
C THR A 198 0.83 7.86 3.17
N LEU A 199 0.68 6.80 2.38
CA LEU A 199 0.71 6.82 0.91
C LEU A 199 -0.29 7.81 0.35
N ILE A 200 -1.51 7.80 0.86
CA ILE A 200 -2.59 8.70 0.42
C ILE A 200 -2.15 10.16 0.56
N GLY A 201 -1.59 10.55 1.71
CA GLY A 201 -1.07 11.91 1.90
C GLY A 201 0.15 12.22 1.03
N TYR A 202 1.03 11.24 0.84
CA TYR A 202 2.22 11.37 0.01
C TYR A 202 1.89 11.60 -1.48
N SER A 203 1.07 10.74 -2.08
CA SER A 203 0.63 10.87 -3.48
C SER A 203 -0.10 12.19 -3.74
N LEU A 204 -0.86 12.66 -2.74
CA LEU A 204 -1.55 13.95 -2.81
C LEU A 204 -0.58 15.13 -2.94
N ASN A 205 0.55 15.09 -2.22
CA ASN A 205 1.53 16.17 -2.22
C ASN A 205 2.03 16.46 -3.64
N ASP A 206 2.40 15.44 -4.40
CA ASP A 206 2.87 15.63 -5.78
C ASP A 206 1.73 16.11 -6.70
N THR A 207 0.53 15.56 -6.54
CA THR A 207 -0.65 15.97 -7.31
C THR A 207 -0.97 17.47 -7.11
N ILE A 208 -0.88 17.96 -5.86
CA ILE A 208 -1.10 19.37 -5.52
C ILE A 208 -0.09 20.27 -6.23
N VAL A 209 1.18 19.86 -6.29
CA VAL A 209 2.25 20.64 -6.94
C VAL A 209 2.04 20.74 -8.45
N VAL A 210 1.69 19.62 -9.09
CA VAL A 210 1.35 19.60 -10.52
C VAL A 210 0.14 20.50 -10.80
N TYR A 211 -0.91 20.41 -10.00
CA TYR A 211 -2.12 21.22 -10.17
C TYR A 211 -1.91 22.71 -9.95
N ASP A 212 -1.12 23.10 -8.95
CA ASP A 212 -0.80 24.51 -8.73
C ASP A 212 -0.05 25.07 -9.95
N ARG A 213 0.88 24.29 -10.51
CA ARG A 213 1.60 24.68 -11.73
C ARG A 213 0.72 24.72 -12.98
N ILE A 214 -0.23 23.80 -13.13
CA ILE A 214 -1.24 23.84 -14.20
C ILE A 214 -2.05 25.13 -14.08
N ARG A 215 -2.56 25.46 -12.89
CA ARG A 215 -3.35 26.68 -12.66
C ARG A 215 -2.55 27.95 -12.93
N GLU A 216 -1.29 28.01 -12.54
CA GLU A 216 -0.41 29.14 -12.81
C GLU A 216 -0.24 29.34 -14.32
N ASN A 217 0.06 28.27 -15.07
CA ASN A 217 0.29 28.35 -16.50
C ASN A 217 -0.99 28.62 -17.30
N VAL A 218 -2.14 28.07 -16.91
CA VAL A 218 -3.45 28.39 -17.53
C VAL A 218 -3.76 29.88 -17.41
N ARG A 219 -3.40 30.52 -16.28
CA ARG A 219 -3.59 31.97 -16.09
C ARG A 219 -2.62 32.81 -16.92
N ARG A 220 -1.38 32.35 -17.10
CA ARG A 220 -0.34 33.05 -17.87
C ARG A 220 -0.49 32.89 -19.38
N GLU A 221 -0.92 31.71 -19.83
CA GLU A 221 -0.94 31.28 -21.23
C GLU A 221 -2.38 31.01 -21.71
N SER A 222 -3.28 31.96 -21.48
CA SER A 222 -4.73 31.78 -21.71
C SER A 222 -5.15 31.44 -23.15
N LYS A 223 -4.25 31.61 -24.13
CA LYS A 223 -4.49 31.30 -25.55
C LYS A 223 -3.92 29.94 -25.99
N THR A 224 -3.12 29.29 -25.16
CA THR A 224 -2.51 27.99 -25.45
C THR A 224 -3.52 26.87 -25.17
N ALA A 225 -3.46 25.78 -25.95
CA ALA A 225 -4.33 24.64 -25.70
C ALA A 225 -4.03 24.02 -24.33
N LEU A 226 -5.07 23.63 -23.59
CA LEU A 226 -4.92 23.05 -22.24
C LEU A 226 -3.99 21.84 -22.21
N PHE A 227 -3.99 21.04 -23.29
CA PHE A 227 -3.09 19.91 -23.46
C PHE A 227 -1.60 20.33 -23.35
N ASP A 228 -1.21 21.36 -24.09
CA ASP A 228 0.17 21.86 -24.11
C ASP A 228 0.54 22.53 -22.78
N VAL A 229 -0.42 23.25 -22.17
CA VAL A 229 -0.25 23.87 -20.85
C VAL A 229 0.02 22.81 -19.80
N ILE A 230 -0.77 21.73 -19.77
CA ILE A 230 -0.57 20.62 -18.83
C ILE A 230 0.79 19.96 -19.08
N ASN A 231 1.14 19.68 -20.34
CA ASN A 231 2.41 19.06 -20.67
C ASN A 231 3.62 19.92 -20.23
N ALA A 232 3.54 21.24 -20.43
CA ALA A 232 4.56 22.17 -19.96
C ALA A 232 4.63 22.23 -18.43
N SER A 233 3.49 22.23 -17.74
CA SER A 233 3.44 22.24 -16.27
C SER A 233 4.09 21.01 -15.67
N VAL A 234 3.82 19.81 -16.20
CA VAL A 234 4.44 18.56 -15.75
C VAL A 234 5.96 18.60 -15.92
N ASN A 235 6.45 19.06 -17.08
CA ASN A 235 7.90 19.20 -17.30
C ASN A 235 8.56 20.17 -16.31
N GLN A 236 7.88 21.26 -15.95
CA GLN A 236 8.40 22.26 -15.01
C GLN A 236 8.46 21.74 -13.56
N THR A 237 7.56 20.83 -13.17
CA THR A 237 7.56 20.23 -11.83
C THR A 237 8.39 18.95 -11.72
N LEU A 238 8.75 18.33 -12.86
CA LEU A 238 9.38 17.02 -12.94
C LEU A 238 10.62 16.88 -12.04
N SER A 239 11.53 17.86 -12.08
CA SER A 239 12.75 17.84 -11.27
C SER A 239 12.45 17.77 -9.78
N ARG A 240 11.44 18.53 -9.32
CA ARG A 240 11.03 18.52 -7.92
C ARG A 240 10.45 17.17 -7.55
N THR A 241 9.49 16.67 -8.34
CA THR A 241 8.83 15.38 -8.14
C THR A 241 9.85 14.25 -8.06
N ILE A 242 10.76 14.14 -9.03
CA ILE A 242 11.79 13.09 -9.03
C ILE A 242 12.71 13.19 -7.81
N LEU A 243 13.13 14.39 -7.41
CA LEU A 243 14.01 14.56 -6.26
C LEU A 243 13.30 14.24 -4.94
N THR A 244 12.06 14.70 -4.75
CA THR A 244 11.29 14.41 -3.53
C THR A 244 10.97 12.92 -3.44
N SER A 245 10.51 12.30 -4.54
CA SER A 245 10.21 10.88 -4.57
C SER A 245 11.45 10.00 -4.47
N GLY A 246 12.54 10.36 -5.15
CA GLY A 246 13.82 9.64 -5.03
C GLY A 246 14.35 9.65 -3.59
N CYS A 247 14.37 10.81 -2.93
CA CYS A 247 14.84 10.92 -1.55
C CYS A 247 13.97 10.10 -0.58
N THR A 248 12.64 10.19 -0.67
CA THR A 248 11.74 9.40 0.18
C THR A 248 11.87 7.90 -0.12
N LEU A 249 11.96 7.52 -1.40
CA LEU A 249 12.13 6.13 -1.81
C LEU A 249 13.43 5.53 -1.26
N LEU A 250 14.54 6.28 -1.24
CA LEU A 250 15.79 5.81 -0.62
C LEU A 250 15.62 5.49 0.86
N VAL A 251 14.93 6.34 1.61
CA VAL A 251 14.65 6.10 3.04
C VAL A 251 13.74 4.89 3.22
N VAL A 252 12.69 4.76 2.41
CA VAL A 252 11.75 3.64 2.48
C VAL A 252 12.41 2.32 2.06
N ILE A 253 13.32 2.33 1.08
CA ILE A 253 14.13 1.17 0.70
C ILE A 253 15.02 0.74 1.88
N ALA A 254 15.69 1.67 2.54
CA ALA A 254 16.46 1.35 3.73
C ALA A 254 15.56 0.79 4.84
N LEU A 255 14.36 1.35 5.04
CA LEU A 255 13.39 0.83 5.98
C LEU A 255 12.90 -0.58 5.62
N TYR A 256 12.74 -0.89 4.34
CA TYR A 256 12.33 -2.20 3.86
C TYR A 256 13.39 -3.27 4.14
N PHE A 257 14.67 -2.98 3.85
CA PHE A 257 15.75 -3.96 4.03
C PHE A 257 16.29 -4.04 5.47
N PHE A 258 16.24 -2.95 6.24
CA PHE A 258 16.86 -2.87 7.57
C PHE A 258 15.85 -2.68 8.72
N GLY A 259 14.57 -2.45 8.42
CA GLY A 259 13.53 -2.17 9.41
C GLY A 259 12.99 -3.38 10.18
N GLY A 260 13.22 -4.58 9.66
CA GLY A 260 12.69 -5.83 10.22
C GLY A 260 11.26 -6.14 9.78
N GLU A 261 10.80 -7.35 10.12
CA GLU A 261 9.58 -7.94 9.57
C GLU A 261 8.29 -7.16 9.93
N ILE A 262 8.23 -6.59 11.15
CA ILE A 262 7.04 -5.88 11.66
C ILE A 262 6.67 -4.68 10.76
N ILE A 263 7.66 -3.94 10.26
CA ILE A 263 7.42 -2.75 9.43
C ILE A 263 7.66 -3.00 7.94
N HIS A 264 7.97 -4.24 7.56
CA HIS A 264 8.23 -4.63 6.19
C HIS A 264 7.00 -4.39 5.30
N GLY A 265 5.80 -4.76 5.77
CA GLY A 265 4.54 -4.47 5.07
C GLY A 265 4.27 -2.97 4.93
N PHE A 266 4.53 -2.18 5.97
CA PHE A 266 4.44 -0.72 5.91
C PHE A 266 5.40 -0.13 4.87
N ALA A 267 6.68 -0.49 4.93
CA ALA A 267 7.70 0.00 4.01
C ALA A 267 7.39 -0.42 2.55
N PHE A 268 6.93 -1.65 2.34
CA PHE A 268 6.53 -2.13 1.03
C PHE A 268 5.36 -1.32 0.45
N SER A 269 4.33 -1.05 1.27
CA SER A 269 3.19 -0.23 0.85
C SER A 269 3.61 1.17 0.40
N LEU A 270 4.52 1.81 1.14
CA LEU A 270 5.08 3.11 0.77
C LEU A 270 5.96 3.03 -0.47
N MET A 271 6.78 2.00 -0.60
CA MET A 271 7.67 1.83 -1.75
C MET A 271 6.88 1.74 -3.05
N VAL A 272 5.88 0.86 -3.10
CA VAL A 272 4.97 0.74 -4.26
C VAL A 272 4.17 2.03 -4.43
N GLY A 273 3.63 2.57 -3.34
CA GLY A 273 2.83 3.78 -3.35
C GLY A 273 3.52 5.02 -3.88
N ILE A 274 4.79 5.23 -3.51
CA ILE A 274 5.61 6.35 -4.00
C ILE A 274 5.79 6.21 -5.51
N VAL A 275 6.19 5.03 -5.99
CA VAL A 275 6.41 4.79 -7.43
C VAL A 275 5.13 5.01 -8.24
N VAL A 276 4.02 4.43 -7.77
CA VAL A 276 2.72 4.54 -8.44
C VAL A 276 2.17 5.97 -8.35
N GLY A 277 2.33 6.65 -7.21
CA GLY A 277 1.88 8.02 -6.98
C GLY A 277 2.63 9.07 -7.78
N THR A 278 3.96 8.92 -7.91
CA THR A 278 4.77 9.76 -8.81
C THR A 278 4.28 9.62 -10.25
N TYR A 279 3.98 8.40 -10.68
CA TYR A 279 3.46 8.13 -12.01
C TYR A 279 2.02 8.67 -12.18
N SER A 280 1.13 8.48 -11.19
CA SER A 280 -0.28 8.85 -11.29
C SER A 280 -0.51 10.35 -11.23
N SER A 281 0.27 11.09 -10.44
CA SER A 281 0.24 12.55 -10.41
C SER A 281 0.59 13.17 -11.76
N ILE A 282 1.47 12.52 -12.54
CA ILE A 282 1.85 12.95 -13.89
C ILE A 282 0.77 12.57 -14.90
N PHE A 283 0.37 11.30 -14.95
CA PHE A 283 -0.48 10.79 -16.03
C PHE A 283 -1.97 10.72 -15.70
N VAL A 284 -2.35 10.23 -14.52
CA VAL A 284 -3.76 10.02 -14.17
C VAL A 284 -4.42 11.35 -13.79
N ALA A 285 -3.84 12.08 -12.84
CA ALA A 285 -4.38 13.34 -12.34
C ALA A 285 -4.50 14.40 -13.45
N SER A 286 -3.42 14.62 -14.21
CA SER A 286 -3.37 15.56 -15.32
C SER A 286 -4.40 15.26 -16.42
N VAL A 287 -4.59 13.97 -16.74
CA VAL A 287 -5.53 13.56 -17.79
C VAL A 287 -6.98 13.67 -17.31
N CYS A 288 -7.26 13.40 -16.04
CA CYS A 288 -8.58 13.63 -15.47
C CYS A 288 -9.02 15.09 -15.60
N VAL A 289 -8.10 16.04 -15.34
CA VAL A 289 -8.36 17.47 -15.52
C VAL A 289 -8.63 17.81 -17.00
N LEU A 290 -7.81 17.28 -17.91
CA LEU A 290 -7.99 17.47 -19.36
C LEU A 290 -9.37 16.99 -19.84
N PHE A 291 -9.79 15.79 -19.43
CA PHE A 291 -11.08 15.20 -19.81
C PHE A 291 -12.28 15.97 -19.25
N TRP A 292 -12.17 16.50 -18.03
CA TRP A 292 -13.23 17.30 -17.43
C TRP A 292 -13.48 18.57 -18.25
N GLU A 293 -12.41 19.25 -18.68
CA GLU A 293 -12.49 20.52 -19.40
C GLU A 293 -12.95 20.34 -20.85
N SER A 294 -12.50 19.28 -21.54
CA SER A 294 -12.98 18.96 -22.89
C SER A 294 -14.49 18.70 -22.92
N ARG A 295 -15.02 18.05 -21.87
CA ARG A 295 -16.45 17.77 -21.74
C ARG A 295 -17.26 19.02 -21.37
N SER A 296 -16.71 19.90 -20.53
CA SER A 296 -17.33 21.20 -20.20
C SER A 296 -17.42 22.12 -21.42
N LEU A 297 -16.41 22.14 -22.29
CA LEU A 297 -16.42 22.91 -23.54
C LEU A 297 -17.42 22.36 -24.57
N SER A 298 -17.60 21.04 -24.63
CA SER A 298 -18.62 20.41 -25.47
C SER A 298 -20.05 20.72 -24.98
N PHE A 299 -20.25 20.84 -23.67
CA PHE A 299 -21.57 21.12 -23.08
C PHE A 299 -21.97 22.60 -23.22
N LYS A 300 -21.01 23.52 -23.34
CA LYS A 300 -21.27 24.96 -23.62
C LYS A 300 -21.54 25.27 -25.11
N ARG A 301 -21.39 24.28 -25.99
CA ARG A 301 -21.65 24.39 -27.44
C ARG A 301 -22.93 23.69 -27.90
N ALA A 302 -23.65 23.05 -26.97
CA ALA A 302 -24.98 22.47 -27.19
C ALA A 302 -26.04 23.35 -26.51
#